data_AF-A0A1C6JU77-F1
#
_entry.id   AF-A0A1C6JU77-F1
#
_cell.length_a   1.000
_cell.length_b   1.000
_cell.length_c   1.000
_cell.angle_alpha   90.00
_cell.angle_beta   90.00
_cell.angle_gamma   90.00
#
_symmetry.space_group_name_H-M   'P 1'
#
loop_
_entity.id
_entity.type
_entity.pdbx_description
1 polymer ?
#
loop_
_entity_poly.entity_id
_entity_poly.type
_entity_poly.pdbx_seq_one_letter_code
_entity_poly.pdbx_strand_id
1 'polypeptide(L)'
;MRIKDDNEIKNILKIVSPGTYLREGLENILRAKTGGLIVLGDSDEVMSIVDGGFNINSEYTPAYIYELAKMDGAIVLSQDLRKIVCANAQLLPDPTVQTYETGTRHRTAQRIAKQTDTIVVAISQRRNIITVYKGDIKYVLQDSSVILARANQAIQTLEKYVNVLERVINNLNILEFQDLTTVFDVVTAIQRTEMVMRIVEEIKRYILELGNEGRLISMQLNELIRYIERDGILLIRDYCGENADHNNIYKEIQKLNSEELVDLEIIAKVLGFGGVSLVDTLISPKGYRILFKIPRIPTNIIENLIKHFKELKYVIAASKEELDQVEGIGEARATAIRSGLKRIKEQIHLKKEL
;
A
#
# COMPACT_ATOMS: atom_id res chain seq x y z
N MET A 1 1.83 10.95 1.26
CA MET A 1 0.81 9.88 1.23
C MET A 1 0.83 9.26 -0.15
N ARG A 2 1.07 7.94 -0.25
CA ARG A 2 1.13 7.24 -1.56
C ARG A 2 -0.18 7.28 -2.33
N ILE A 3 -0.10 7.21 -3.65
CA ILE A 3 -1.25 7.16 -4.57
C ILE A 3 -2.05 5.89 -4.28
N LYS A 4 -3.36 6.02 -4.09
CA LYS A 4 -4.23 4.87 -3.78
C LYS A 4 -4.81 4.33 -5.08
N ASP A 5 -4.29 3.19 -5.54
CA ASP A 5 -4.92 2.44 -6.64
C ASP A 5 -5.99 1.45 -6.14
N ASP A 6 -7.01 1.23 -6.98
CA ASP A 6 -8.07 0.23 -6.90
C ASP A 6 -8.95 0.22 -5.63
N ASN A 7 -9.69 1.31 -5.39
CA ASN A 7 -10.69 1.34 -4.29
C ASN A 7 -11.76 0.24 -4.42
N GLU A 8 -12.15 -0.14 -5.62
CA GLU A 8 -13.26 -1.07 -5.84
C GLU A 8 -12.88 -2.52 -5.54
N ILE A 9 -11.76 -3.01 -6.08
CA ILE A 9 -11.22 -4.35 -5.75
C ILE A 9 -10.96 -4.46 -4.25
N LYS A 10 -10.43 -3.40 -3.61
CA LYS A 10 -10.22 -3.37 -2.16
C LYS A 10 -11.52 -3.54 -1.38
N ASN A 11 -12.61 -2.93 -1.83
CA ASN A 11 -13.92 -3.07 -1.19
C ASN A 11 -14.49 -4.48 -1.39
N ILE A 12 -14.34 -5.06 -2.58
CA ILE A 12 -14.73 -6.45 -2.86
C ILE A 12 -13.97 -7.40 -1.93
N LEU A 13 -12.64 -7.31 -1.90
CA LEU A 13 -11.80 -8.20 -1.09
C LEU A 13 -12.15 -8.12 0.40
N LYS A 14 -12.43 -6.94 0.96
CA LYS A 14 -12.90 -6.83 2.37
C LYS A 14 -14.13 -7.68 2.68
N ILE A 15 -14.99 -7.92 1.68
CA ILE A 15 -16.22 -8.71 1.81
C ILE A 15 -15.94 -10.21 1.66
N VAL A 16 -14.99 -10.59 0.79
CA VAL A 16 -14.74 -11.99 0.38
C VAL A 16 -13.39 -12.56 0.85
N SER A 17 -12.64 -11.83 1.67
CA SER A 17 -11.34 -12.25 2.21
C SER A 17 -11.48 -13.18 3.42
N PRO A 18 -10.44 -13.99 3.72
CA PRO A 18 -10.42 -14.90 4.86
C PRO A 18 -10.70 -14.20 6.19
N GLY A 19 -11.49 -14.87 7.03
CA GLY A 19 -11.97 -14.34 8.31
C GLY A 19 -13.36 -13.70 8.26
N THR A 20 -13.95 -13.53 7.07
CA THR A 20 -15.36 -13.17 6.92
C THR A 20 -16.24 -14.42 6.89
N TYR A 21 -17.46 -14.32 7.43
CA TYR A 21 -18.45 -15.42 7.33
C TYR A 21 -18.84 -15.72 5.87
N LEU A 22 -18.80 -14.73 4.99
CA LEU A 22 -19.04 -14.95 3.57
C LEU A 22 -17.96 -15.85 2.97
N ARG A 23 -16.67 -15.50 3.16
CA ARG A 23 -15.56 -16.32 2.65
C ARG A 23 -15.60 -17.74 3.18
N GLU A 24 -15.87 -17.93 4.47
CA GLU A 24 -16.02 -19.26 5.06
C GLU A 24 -17.11 -20.09 4.36
N GLY A 25 -18.29 -19.49 4.10
CA GLY A 25 -19.37 -20.13 3.36
C GLY A 25 -18.97 -20.50 1.93
N LEU A 26 -18.32 -19.58 1.21
CA LEU A 26 -17.84 -19.82 -0.16
C LEU A 26 -16.78 -20.94 -0.20
N GLU A 27 -15.88 -21.00 0.77
CA GLU A 27 -14.89 -22.08 0.89
C GLU A 27 -15.52 -23.43 1.21
N ASN A 28 -16.57 -23.47 2.04
CA ASN A 28 -17.29 -24.71 2.33
C ASN A 28 -17.91 -25.29 1.05
N ILE A 29 -18.54 -24.44 0.22
CA ILE A 29 -19.08 -24.85 -1.09
C ILE A 29 -17.97 -25.38 -2.00
N LEU A 30 -16.84 -24.65 -2.06
CA LEU A 30 -15.70 -25.03 -2.88
C LEU A 30 -15.11 -26.39 -2.46
N ARG A 31 -14.86 -26.59 -1.15
CA ARG A 31 -14.28 -27.82 -0.57
C ARG A 31 -15.17 -29.04 -0.78
N ALA A 32 -16.49 -28.86 -0.74
CA ALA A 32 -17.45 -29.92 -1.04
C ALA A 32 -17.54 -30.26 -2.54
N LYS A 33 -16.77 -29.57 -3.39
CA LYS A 33 -16.81 -29.70 -4.85
C LYS A 33 -18.22 -29.47 -5.38
N THR A 34 -18.90 -28.46 -4.87
CA THR A 34 -20.23 -28.05 -5.34
C THR A 34 -20.09 -26.77 -6.18
N GLY A 35 -20.95 -26.63 -7.19
CA GLY A 35 -21.04 -25.36 -7.92
C GLY A 35 -21.81 -24.33 -7.12
N GLY A 36 -21.66 -23.05 -7.45
CA GLY A 36 -22.43 -22.00 -6.78
C GLY A 36 -22.58 -20.77 -7.66
N LEU A 37 -23.73 -20.12 -7.57
CA LEU A 37 -23.98 -18.81 -8.13
C LEU A 37 -24.67 -17.97 -7.04
N ILE A 38 -23.95 -16.99 -6.51
CA ILE A 38 -24.38 -16.21 -5.35
C ILE A 38 -24.42 -14.74 -5.73
N VAL A 39 -25.57 -14.08 -5.55
CA VAL A 39 -25.73 -12.64 -5.75
C VAL A 39 -25.73 -11.94 -4.39
N LEU A 40 -24.92 -10.90 -4.25
CA LEU A 40 -24.72 -10.16 -3.00
C LEU A 40 -25.51 -8.85 -3.03
N GLY A 41 -26.82 -8.94 -2.85
CA GLY A 41 -27.73 -7.81 -2.91
C GLY A 41 -29.12 -8.23 -3.40
N ASP A 42 -30.13 -7.56 -2.86
CA ASP A 42 -31.56 -7.82 -3.07
C ASP A 42 -32.32 -6.55 -3.49
N SER A 43 -31.66 -5.67 -4.26
CA SER A 43 -32.31 -4.50 -4.85
C SER A 43 -33.47 -4.90 -5.76
N ASP A 44 -34.42 -4.00 -5.99
CA ASP A 44 -35.54 -4.23 -6.90
C ASP A 44 -35.07 -4.67 -8.30
N GLU A 45 -33.93 -4.13 -8.75
CA GLU A 45 -33.32 -4.50 -10.02
C GLU A 45 -32.84 -5.96 -10.02
N VAL A 46 -32.15 -6.41 -8.97
CA VAL A 46 -31.74 -7.82 -8.82
C VAL A 46 -32.97 -8.72 -8.70
N MET A 47 -33.96 -8.34 -7.90
CA MET A 47 -35.15 -9.16 -7.68
C MET A 47 -36.02 -9.26 -8.94
N SER A 48 -35.98 -8.28 -9.84
CA SER A 48 -36.69 -8.31 -11.12
C SER A 48 -36.18 -9.38 -12.10
N ILE A 49 -34.94 -9.83 -11.95
CA ILE A 49 -34.31 -10.87 -12.79
C ILE A 49 -34.28 -12.26 -12.11
N VAL A 50 -34.83 -12.37 -10.90
CA VAL A 50 -34.95 -13.60 -10.13
C VAL A 50 -36.28 -14.28 -10.49
N ASP A 51 -36.21 -15.50 -11.03
CA ASP A 51 -37.37 -16.31 -11.37
C ASP A 51 -37.40 -17.62 -10.56
N GLY A 52 -38.56 -17.94 -10.00
CA GLY A 52 -38.77 -19.12 -9.17
C GLY A 52 -37.91 -19.18 -7.89
N GLY A 53 -37.57 -20.41 -7.48
CA GLY A 53 -36.83 -20.68 -6.25
C GLY A 53 -37.68 -20.65 -4.97
N PHE A 54 -37.01 -20.82 -3.84
CA PHE A 54 -37.63 -20.78 -2.51
C PHE A 54 -37.27 -19.49 -1.80
N ASN A 55 -38.29 -18.80 -1.27
CA ASN A 55 -38.09 -17.68 -0.38
C ASN A 55 -37.64 -18.22 0.99
N ILE A 56 -36.38 -17.95 1.35
CA ILE A 56 -35.73 -18.47 2.56
C ILE A 56 -35.92 -17.47 3.71
N ASN A 57 -35.60 -16.19 3.46
CA ASN A 57 -35.65 -15.09 4.42
C ASN A 57 -35.07 -15.42 5.82
N SER A 58 -33.97 -16.17 5.85
CA SER A 58 -33.28 -16.56 7.09
C SER A 58 -32.00 -15.78 7.31
N GLU A 59 -31.49 -15.77 8.54
CA GLU A 59 -30.18 -15.20 8.82
C GLU A 59 -29.06 -15.97 8.10
N TYR A 60 -28.06 -15.22 7.64
CA TYR A 60 -26.91 -15.79 6.96
C TYR A 60 -26.02 -16.55 7.96
N THR A 61 -25.69 -17.79 7.63
CA THR A 61 -24.59 -18.53 8.25
C THR A 61 -23.77 -19.25 7.18
N PRO A 62 -22.46 -19.47 7.40
CA PRO A 62 -21.62 -20.26 6.48
C PRO A 62 -22.18 -21.67 6.22
N ALA A 63 -22.84 -22.27 7.22
CA ALA A 63 -23.47 -23.58 7.10
C ALA A 63 -24.73 -23.54 6.21
N TYR A 64 -25.57 -22.52 6.33
CA TYR A 64 -26.80 -22.42 5.55
C TYR A 64 -26.52 -22.20 4.06
N ILE A 65 -25.60 -21.30 3.73
CA ILE A 65 -25.26 -21.10 2.31
C ILE A 65 -24.62 -22.35 1.70
N TYR A 66 -23.83 -23.09 2.49
CA TYR A 66 -23.27 -24.37 2.07
C TYR A 66 -24.35 -25.42 1.77
N GLU A 67 -25.33 -25.59 2.66
CA GLU A 67 -26.43 -26.55 2.46
C GLU A 67 -27.30 -26.16 1.26
N LEU A 68 -27.65 -24.89 1.13
CA LEU A 68 -28.49 -24.39 0.02
C LEU A 68 -27.77 -24.47 -1.33
N ALA A 69 -26.43 -24.35 -1.36
CA ALA A 69 -25.65 -24.47 -2.59
C ALA A 69 -25.63 -25.89 -3.17
N LYS A 70 -26.08 -26.90 -2.42
CA LYS A 70 -26.28 -28.27 -2.95
C LYS A 70 -27.45 -28.35 -3.92
N MET A 71 -28.37 -27.38 -3.86
CA MET A 71 -29.44 -27.23 -4.84
C MET A 71 -28.89 -26.62 -6.14
N ASP A 72 -29.59 -26.85 -7.26
CA ASP A 72 -29.30 -26.14 -8.49
C ASP A 72 -29.73 -24.66 -8.41
N GLY A 73 -29.34 -23.84 -9.38
CA GLY A 73 -29.72 -22.43 -9.45
C GLY A 73 -28.81 -21.50 -8.67
N ALA A 74 -29.37 -20.37 -8.25
CA ALA A 74 -28.67 -19.29 -7.55
C ALA A 74 -29.20 -19.06 -6.13
N ILE A 75 -28.35 -18.41 -5.34
CA ILE A 75 -28.66 -17.92 -4.00
C ILE A 75 -28.56 -16.38 -4.03
N VAL A 76 -29.55 -15.70 -3.49
CA VAL A 76 -29.54 -14.23 -3.34
C VAL A 76 -29.40 -13.90 -1.86
N LEU A 77 -28.41 -13.09 -1.53
CA LEU A 77 -28.19 -12.54 -0.19
C LEU A 77 -28.70 -11.11 -0.12
N SER A 78 -29.06 -10.67 1.08
CA SER A 78 -29.40 -9.26 1.31
C SER A 78 -28.19 -8.35 1.09
N GLN A 79 -28.42 -7.08 0.78
CA GLN A 79 -27.33 -6.11 0.52
C GLN A 79 -26.35 -5.93 1.69
N ASP A 80 -26.81 -6.12 2.93
CA ASP A 80 -25.99 -6.10 4.15
C ASP A 80 -25.33 -7.45 4.48
N LEU A 81 -25.57 -8.47 3.66
CA LEU A 81 -25.07 -9.84 3.78
C LEU A 81 -25.55 -10.59 5.03
N ARG A 82 -26.60 -10.09 5.70
CA ARG A 82 -27.11 -10.66 6.95
C ARG A 82 -28.17 -11.72 6.73
N LYS A 83 -28.78 -11.78 5.55
CA LYS A 83 -29.87 -12.72 5.24
C LYS A 83 -29.64 -13.45 3.93
N ILE A 84 -30.16 -14.67 3.88
CA ILE A 84 -30.38 -15.42 2.66
C ILE A 84 -31.83 -15.15 2.23
N VAL A 85 -31.99 -14.41 1.13
CA VAL A 85 -33.31 -13.99 0.64
C VAL A 85 -33.99 -15.17 -0.04
N CYS A 86 -33.35 -15.73 -1.08
CA CYS A 86 -33.85 -16.90 -1.77
C CYS A 86 -32.73 -17.84 -2.20
N ALA A 87 -33.10 -19.08 -2.47
CA ALA A 87 -32.22 -20.11 -3.00
C ALA A 87 -32.95 -20.93 -4.09
N ASN A 88 -32.19 -21.67 -4.89
CA ASN A 88 -32.72 -22.42 -6.04
C ASN A 88 -33.41 -21.55 -7.09
N ALA A 89 -33.05 -20.26 -7.15
CA ALA A 89 -33.61 -19.34 -8.12
C ALA A 89 -32.94 -19.48 -9.49
N GLN A 90 -33.69 -19.25 -10.55
CA GLN A 90 -33.15 -19.07 -11.90
C GLN A 90 -32.93 -17.57 -12.14
N LEU A 91 -31.73 -17.18 -12.56
CA LEU A 91 -31.43 -15.78 -12.87
C LEU A 91 -31.51 -15.55 -14.38
N LEU A 92 -32.25 -14.53 -14.78
CA LEU A 92 -32.56 -14.18 -16.17
C LEU A 92 -32.01 -12.78 -16.54
N PRO A 93 -30.67 -12.61 -16.61
CA PRO A 93 -30.09 -11.33 -17.04
C PRO A 93 -30.35 -11.08 -18.53
N ASP A 94 -30.23 -9.82 -18.94
CA ASP A 94 -30.36 -9.42 -20.34
C ASP A 94 -29.35 -10.20 -21.23
N PRO A 95 -29.83 -10.96 -22.22
CA PRO A 95 -28.96 -11.76 -23.09
C PRO A 95 -28.07 -10.92 -24.01
N THR A 96 -28.41 -9.63 -24.23
CA THR A 96 -27.64 -8.69 -25.06
C THR A 96 -26.38 -8.18 -24.37
N VAL A 97 -26.29 -8.29 -23.05
CA VAL A 97 -25.09 -7.93 -22.28
C VAL A 97 -23.93 -8.84 -22.70
N GLN A 98 -22.86 -8.21 -23.19
CA GLN A 98 -21.68 -8.90 -23.69
C GLN A 98 -20.94 -9.60 -22.55
N THR A 99 -20.53 -10.85 -22.82
CA THR A 99 -19.73 -11.67 -21.91
C THR A 99 -18.77 -12.52 -22.71
N TYR A 100 -17.55 -12.64 -22.21
CA TYR A 100 -16.51 -13.51 -22.77
C TYR A 100 -16.27 -14.75 -21.90
N GLU A 101 -17.08 -14.94 -20.86
CA GLU A 101 -16.96 -16.08 -19.97
C GLU A 101 -17.44 -17.37 -20.64
N THR A 102 -16.88 -18.48 -20.17
CA THR A 102 -17.27 -19.82 -20.61
C THR A 102 -18.07 -20.53 -19.52
N GLY A 103 -19.14 -21.22 -19.92
CA GLY A 103 -20.08 -21.87 -19.00
C GLY A 103 -21.23 -20.97 -18.56
N THR A 104 -22.41 -21.55 -18.41
CA THR A 104 -23.66 -20.82 -18.13
C THR A 104 -23.58 -20.00 -16.85
N ARG A 105 -23.07 -20.56 -15.75
CA ARG A 105 -22.95 -19.85 -14.45
C ARG A 105 -22.07 -18.60 -14.53
N HIS A 106 -20.88 -18.68 -15.14
CA HIS A 106 -19.98 -17.53 -15.24
C HIS A 106 -20.51 -16.46 -16.19
N ARG A 107 -21.15 -16.86 -17.30
CA ARG A 107 -21.84 -15.93 -18.21
C ARG A 107 -22.97 -15.19 -17.51
N THR A 108 -23.81 -15.91 -16.76
CA THR A 108 -24.88 -15.32 -15.96
C THR A 108 -24.31 -14.37 -14.92
N ALA A 109 -23.28 -14.79 -14.16
CA ALA A 109 -22.66 -13.96 -13.14
C ALA A 109 -22.12 -12.64 -13.69
N GLN A 110 -21.35 -12.68 -14.79
CA GLN A 110 -20.80 -11.46 -15.39
C GLN A 110 -21.90 -10.53 -15.91
N ARG A 111 -22.94 -11.07 -16.55
CA ARG A 111 -24.04 -10.25 -17.07
C ARG A 111 -24.80 -9.54 -15.96
N ILE A 112 -25.11 -10.24 -14.87
CA ILE A 112 -25.79 -9.64 -13.72
C ILE A 112 -24.93 -8.57 -13.07
N ALA A 113 -23.64 -8.85 -12.88
CA ALA A 113 -22.71 -7.88 -12.31
C ALA A 113 -22.60 -6.60 -13.14
N LYS A 114 -22.64 -6.70 -14.48
CA LYS A 114 -22.67 -5.54 -15.39
C LYS A 114 -24.01 -4.82 -15.40
N GLN A 115 -25.11 -5.58 -15.40
CA GLN A 115 -26.46 -5.03 -15.50
C GLN A 115 -26.87 -4.28 -14.23
N THR A 116 -26.65 -4.91 -13.07
CA THR A 116 -27.19 -4.46 -11.78
C THR A 116 -26.16 -3.78 -10.88
N ASP A 117 -24.92 -3.64 -11.37
CA ASP A 117 -23.78 -3.17 -10.60
C ASP A 117 -23.67 -3.83 -9.20
N THR A 118 -24.03 -5.12 -9.09
CA THR A 118 -24.02 -5.88 -7.84
C THR A 118 -22.88 -6.90 -7.85
N ILE A 119 -22.34 -7.26 -6.68
CA ILE A 119 -21.30 -8.28 -6.61
C ILE A 119 -21.94 -9.65 -6.84
N VAL A 120 -21.40 -10.42 -7.78
CA VAL A 120 -21.86 -11.78 -8.08
C VAL A 120 -20.70 -12.75 -7.99
N VAL A 121 -20.88 -13.84 -7.25
CA VAL A 121 -19.87 -14.87 -7.04
C VAL A 121 -20.26 -16.13 -7.79
N ALA A 122 -19.35 -16.63 -8.63
CA ALA A 122 -19.48 -17.91 -9.30
C ALA A 122 -18.41 -18.89 -8.77
N ILE A 123 -18.86 -20.06 -8.33
CA ILE A 123 -18.00 -21.16 -7.86
C ILE A 123 -18.00 -22.25 -8.92
N SER A 124 -16.81 -22.53 -9.46
CA SER A 124 -16.62 -23.56 -10.48
C SER A 124 -16.23 -24.89 -9.84
N GLN A 125 -17.16 -25.83 -9.80
CA GLN A 125 -16.90 -27.20 -9.31
C GLN A 125 -15.71 -27.87 -10.01
N ARG A 126 -15.64 -27.79 -11.34
CA ARG A 126 -14.57 -28.48 -12.11
C ARG A 126 -13.20 -27.83 -11.94
N ARG A 127 -13.15 -26.50 -11.92
CA ARG A 127 -11.88 -25.75 -11.82
C ARG A 127 -11.44 -25.54 -10.39
N ASN A 128 -12.31 -25.78 -9.42
CA ASN A 128 -12.08 -25.52 -8.00
C ASN A 128 -11.61 -24.07 -7.76
N ILE A 129 -12.33 -23.11 -8.35
CA ILE A 129 -12.06 -21.67 -8.18
C ILE A 129 -13.34 -20.91 -7.81
N ILE A 130 -13.16 -19.84 -7.03
CA ILE A 130 -14.19 -18.84 -6.75
C ILE A 130 -13.88 -17.61 -7.59
N THR A 131 -14.84 -17.14 -8.39
CA THR A 131 -14.70 -15.92 -9.20
C THR A 131 -15.75 -14.91 -8.77
N VAL A 132 -15.31 -13.67 -8.56
CA VAL A 132 -16.14 -12.54 -8.16
C VAL A 132 -16.24 -11.56 -9.32
N TYR A 133 -17.45 -11.11 -9.61
CA TYR A 133 -17.76 -10.13 -10.65
C TYR A 133 -18.44 -8.91 -10.03
N LYS A 134 -18.11 -7.72 -10.53
CA LYS A 134 -18.72 -6.43 -10.14
C LYS A 134 -18.49 -5.43 -11.27
N GLY A 135 -19.56 -4.98 -11.93
CA GLY A 135 -19.43 -4.21 -13.17
C GLY A 135 -18.58 -4.97 -14.20
N ASP A 136 -17.53 -4.31 -14.70
CA ASP A 136 -16.55 -4.92 -15.62
C ASP A 136 -15.42 -5.69 -14.92
N ILE A 137 -15.34 -5.63 -13.59
CA ILE A 137 -14.29 -6.29 -12.81
C ILE A 137 -14.59 -7.80 -12.74
N LYS A 138 -13.56 -8.58 -13.04
CA LYS A 138 -13.49 -10.02 -12.77
C LYS A 138 -12.29 -10.30 -11.90
N TYR A 139 -12.52 -10.90 -10.74
CA TYR A 139 -11.47 -11.23 -9.79
C TYR A 139 -11.56 -12.70 -9.37
N VAL A 140 -10.49 -13.46 -9.54
CA VAL A 140 -10.43 -14.87 -9.13
C VAL A 140 -9.78 -14.95 -7.76
N LEU A 141 -10.51 -15.45 -6.77
CA LEU A 141 -9.97 -15.65 -5.43
C LEU A 141 -8.93 -16.76 -5.47
N GLN A 142 -7.72 -16.45 -5.00
CA GLN A 142 -6.66 -17.43 -4.86
C GLN A 142 -6.78 -18.17 -3.53
N ASP A 143 -6.15 -19.33 -3.49
CA ASP A 143 -5.96 -20.11 -2.27
C ASP A 143 -5.06 -19.34 -1.30
N SER A 144 -5.46 -19.27 -0.03
CA SER A 144 -4.71 -18.55 1.00
C SER A 144 -3.27 -19.02 1.13
N SER A 145 -3.00 -20.32 0.98
CA SER A 145 -1.65 -20.87 1.08
C SER A 145 -0.73 -20.35 -0.03
N VAL A 146 -1.27 -20.15 -1.24
CA VAL A 146 -0.54 -19.59 -2.39
C VAL A 146 -0.23 -18.12 -2.16
N ILE A 147 -1.21 -17.34 -1.70
CA ILE A 147 -1.01 -15.91 -1.39
C ILE A 147 0.00 -15.76 -0.25
N LEU A 148 -0.12 -16.59 0.80
CA LEU A 148 0.79 -16.57 1.95
C LEU A 148 2.23 -16.92 1.56
N ALA A 149 2.42 -17.91 0.68
CA ALA A 149 3.76 -18.25 0.17
C ALA A 149 4.40 -17.07 -0.59
N ARG A 150 3.63 -16.40 -1.47
CA ARG A 150 4.09 -15.20 -2.19
C ARG A 150 4.37 -14.04 -1.26
N ALA A 151 3.51 -13.81 -0.27
CA ALA A 151 3.70 -12.76 0.74
C ALA A 151 5.00 -12.97 1.53
N ASN A 152 5.30 -14.19 1.94
CA ASN A 152 6.56 -14.53 2.61
C ASN A 152 7.79 -14.28 1.71
N GLN A 153 7.72 -14.67 0.44
CA GLN A 153 8.80 -14.38 -0.53
C GLN A 153 9.00 -12.88 -0.73
N ALA A 154 7.90 -12.11 -0.79
CA ALA A 154 7.96 -10.66 -0.91
C ALA A 154 8.55 -10.00 0.35
N ILE A 155 8.24 -10.49 1.56
CA ILE A 155 8.86 -10.04 2.81
C ILE A 155 10.38 -10.30 2.81
N GLN A 156 10.82 -11.50 2.44
CA GLN A 156 12.25 -11.80 2.34
C GLN A 156 12.97 -10.92 1.31
N THR A 157 12.28 -10.58 0.22
CA THR A 157 12.80 -9.64 -0.77
C THR A 157 12.88 -8.23 -0.19
N LEU A 158 11.82 -7.78 0.50
CA LEU A 158 11.79 -6.49 1.18
C LEU A 158 12.95 -6.34 2.16
N GLU A 159 13.23 -7.34 2.99
CA GLU A 159 14.36 -7.34 3.93
C GLU A 159 15.70 -7.06 3.23
N LYS A 160 15.96 -7.71 2.09
CA LYS A 160 17.18 -7.48 1.31
C LYS A 160 17.26 -6.05 0.79
N TYR A 161 16.14 -5.51 0.29
CA TYR A 161 16.08 -4.13 -0.22
C TYR A 161 16.23 -3.11 0.90
N VAL A 162 15.62 -3.34 2.07
CA VAL A 162 15.78 -2.51 3.26
C VAL A 162 17.24 -2.50 3.70
N ASN A 163 17.91 -3.65 3.76
CA ASN A 163 19.34 -3.73 4.12
C ASN A 163 20.23 -2.92 3.15
N VAL A 164 19.94 -2.97 1.85
CA VAL A 164 20.65 -2.15 0.86
C VAL A 164 20.37 -0.66 1.05
N LEU A 165 19.10 -0.30 1.26
CA LEU A 165 18.70 1.08 1.54
C LEU A 165 19.40 1.62 2.80
N GLU A 166 19.46 0.84 3.88
CA GLU A 166 20.13 1.24 5.11
C GLU A 166 21.60 1.56 4.89
N ARG A 167 22.31 0.76 4.08
CA ARG A 167 23.71 1.04 3.72
C ARG A 167 23.85 2.34 2.94
N VAL A 168 23.00 2.56 1.95
CA VAL A 168 22.98 3.80 1.15
C VAL A 168 22.69 5.02 2.04
N ILE A 169 21.70 4.93 2.93
CA ILE A 169 21.35 6.00 3.86
C ILE A 169 22.46 6.24 4.89
N ASN A 170 23.15 5.20 5.38
CA ASN A 170 24.28 5.36 6.29
C ASN A 170 25.44 6.10 5.60
N ASN A 171 25.76 5.75 4.35
CA ASN A 171 26.76 6.46 3.56
C ASN A 171 26.35 7.92 3.32
N LEU A 172 25.09 8.16 2.94
CA LEU A 172 24.56 9.50 2.77
C LEU A 172 24.67 10.31 4.07
N ASN A 173 24.33 9.73 5.24
CA ASN A 173 24.49 10.41 6.53
C ASN A 173 25.94 10.86 6.76
N ILE A 174 26.94 10.04 6.40
CA ILE A 174 28.36 10.41 6.56
C ILE A 174 28.67 11.64 5.70
N LEU A 175 28.27 11.61 4.43
CA LEU A 175 28.50 12.69 3.48
C LEU A 175 27.78 13.97 3.90
N GLU A 176 26.54 13.89 4.40
CA GLU A 176 25.77 15.04 4.87
C GLU A 176 26.44 15.73 6.06
N PHE A 177 26.99 14.97 7.01
CA PHE A 177 27.70 15.52 8.17
C PHE A 177 29.07 16.11 7.80
N GLN A 178 29.62 15.74 6.65
CA GLN A 178 30.88 16.27 6.11
C GLN A 178 30.66 17.38 5.07
N ASP A 179 29.40 17.65 4.71
CA ASP A 179 29.02 18.54 3.61
C ASP A 179 29.66 18.16 2.26
N LEU A 180 29.69 16.86 1.97
CA LEU A 180 30.29 16.29 0.75
C LEU A 180 29.27 15.50 -0.09
N THR A 181 27.97 15.79 0.06
CA THR A 181 26.94 15.09 -0.70
C THR A 181 26.89 15.54 -2.15
N THR A 182 26.79 14.58 -3.07
CA THR A 182 26.58 14.83 -4.50
C THR A 182 25.12 14.60 -4.87
N VAL A 183 24.68 15.11 -6.04
CA VAL A 183 23.36 14.79 -6.59
C VAL A 183 23.20 13.26 -6.72
N PHE A 184 24.23 12.55 -7.15
CA PHE A 184 24.26 11.09 -7.30
C PHE A 184 23.88 10.37 -6.00
N ASP A 185 24.46 10.76 -4.86
CA ASP A 185 24.18 10.13 -3.57
C ASP A 185 22.70 10.28 -3.17
N VAL A 186 22.15 11.48 -3.39
CA VAL A 186 20.77 11.82 -3.04
C VAL A 186 19.78 11.08 -3.92
N VAL A 187 19.95 11.12 -5.24
CA VAL A 187 19.04 10.43 -6.16
C VAL A 187 19.09 8.92 -5.98
N THR A 188 20.27 8.36 -5.65
CA THR A 188 20.41 6.94 -5.32
C THR A 188 19.62 6.58 -4.07
N ALA A 189 19.71 7.39 -3.00
CA ALA A 189 18.94 7.15 -1.79
C ALA A 189 17.42 7.26 -2.02
N ILE A 190 16.97 8.22 -2.83
CA ILE A 190 15.57 8.39 -3.21
C ILE A 190 15.08 7.19 -4.05
N GLN A 191 15.85 6.77 -5.06
CA GLN A 191 15.56 5.60 -5.89
C GLN A 191 15.38 4.35 -5.02
N ARG A 192 16.34 4.05 -4.15
CA ARG A 192 16.28 2.87 -3.28
C ARG A 192 15.09 2.92 -2.32
N THR A 193 14.76 4.10 -1.83
CA THR A 193 13.56 4.30 -1.01
C THR A 193 12.29 3.96 -1.80
N GLU A 194 12.18 4.44 -3.03
CA GLU A 194 11.01 4.15 -3.88
C GLU A 194 10.93 2.66 -4.24
N MET A 195 12.05 2.01 -4.55
CA MET A 195 12.08 0.56 -4.81
C MET A 195 11.55 -0.25 -3.61
N VAL A 196 12.00 0.08 -2.39
CA VAL A 196 11.47 -0.52 -1.15
C VAL A 196 9.96 -0.32 -1.08
N MET A 197 9.49 0.90 -1.29
CA MET A 197 8.08 1.24 -1.13
C MET A 197 7.16 0.60 -2.20
N ARG A 198 7.67 0.26 -3.38
CA ARG A 198 6.93 -0.55 -4.38
C ARG A 198 6.67 -1.98 -3.91
N ILE A 199 7.68 -2.62 -3.31
CA ILE A 199 7.53 -3.96 -2.71
C ILE A 199 6.52 -3.89 -1.56
N VAL A 200 6.54 -2.83 -0.77
CA VAL A 200 5.56 -2.60 0.31
C VAL A 200 4.13 -2.53 -0.23
N GLU A 201 3.90 -1.87 -1.38
CA GLU A 201 2.57 -1.82 -2.00
C GLU A 201 2.10 -3.19 -2.48
N GLU A 202 2.99 -3.99 -3.05
CA GLU A 202 2.69 -5.36 -3.43
C GLU A 202 2.30 -6.22 -2.22
N ILE A 203 3.07 -6.16 -1.14
CA ILE A 203 2.78 -6.90 0.10
C ILE A 203 1.45 -6.45 0.72
N LYS A 204 1.13 -5.15 0.67
CA LYS A 204 -0.17 -4.63 1.13
C LYS A 204 -1.35 -5.23 0.35
N ARG A 205 -1.18 -5.55 -0.94
CA ARG A 205 -2.21 -6.26 -1.73
C ARG A 205 -2.38 -7.69 -1.20
N TYR A 206 -1.29 -8.42 -0.97
CA TYR A 206 -1.36 -9.77 -0.38
C TYR A 206 -2.01 -9.78 1.01
N ILE A 207 -1.68 -8.82 1.88
CA ILE A 207 -2.31 -8.71 3.22
C ILE A 207 -3.81 -8.49 3.09
N LEU A 208 -4.23 -7.65 2.15
CA LEU A 208 -5.63 -7.35 1.93
C LEU A 208 -6.39 -8.58 1.41
N GLU A 209 -5.79 -9.35 0.50
CA GLU A 209 -6.35 -10.62 0.02
C GLU A 209 -6.45 -11.66 1.14
N LEU A 210 -5.43 -11.78 1.99
CA LEU A 210 -5.37 -12.72 3.11
C LEU A 210 -6.32 -12.38 4.28
N GLY A 211 -6.85 -11.15 4.36
CA GLY A 211 -7.73 -10.73 5.46
C GLY A 211 -7.12 -11.02 6.84
N ASN A 212 -7.85 -11.76 7.68
CA ASN A 212 -7.38 -12.09 9.04
C ASN A 212 -6.13 -12.98 9.05
N GLU A 213 -5.92 -13.81 8.02
CA GLU A 213 -4.74 -14.68 7.90
C GLU A 213 -3.46 -13.90 7.60
N GLY A 214 -3.58 -12.65 7.12
CA GLY A 214 -2.48 -11.76 6.80
C GLY A 214 -1.86 -11.05 8.02
N ARG A 215 -2.34 -11.32 9.23
CA ARG A 215 -1.94 -10.60 10.45
C ARG A 215 -0.43 -10.62 10.69
N LEU A 216 0.22 -11.79 10.60
CA LEU A 216 1.66 -11.91 10.84
C LEU A 216 2.48 -11.18 9.78
N ILE A 217 2.10 -11.31 8.50
CA ILE A 217 2.72 -10.58 7.39
C ILE A 217 2.60 -9.07 7.61
N SER A 218 1.43 -8.58 8.05
CA SER A 218 1.24 -7.16 8.36
C SER A 218 2.12 -6.69 9.51
N MET A 219 2.32 -7.49 10.54
CA MET A 219 3.21 -7.14 11.65
C MET A 219 4.66 -7.04 11.19
N GLN A 220 5.15 -8.04 10.43
CA GLN A 220 6.49 -8.04 9.86
C GLN A 220 6.72 -6.84 8.93
N LEU A 221 5.76 -6.57 8.04
CA LEU A 221 5.83 -5.41 7.15
C LEU A 221 5.98 -4.10 7.94
N ASN A 222 5.12 -3.87 8.93
CA ASN A 222 5.11 -2.65 9.74
C ASN A 222 6.41 -2.46 10.55
N GLU A 223 7.04 -3.56 10.96
CA GLU A 223 8.34 -3.52 11.62
C GLU A 223 9.46 -3.11 10.67
N LEU A 224 9.54 -3.74 9.49
CA LEU A 224 10.59 -3.50 8.50
C LEU A 224 10.55 -2.08 7.92
N ILE A 225 9.35 -1.52 7.70
CA ILE A 225 9.21 -0.23 7.01
C ILE A 225 9.15 0.96 7.95
N ARG A 226 9.36 0.73 9.26
CA ARG A 226 9.19 1.76 10.27
C ARG A 226 10.02 2.98 9.90
N TYR A 227 9.33 4.11 9.71
CA TYR A 227 9.90 5.41 9.32
C TYR A 227 10.41 5.57 7.88
N ILE A 228 10.54 4.50 7.09
CA ILE A 228 11.14 4.58 5.74
C ILE A 228 10.41 5.59 4.85
N GLU A 229 9.07 5.52 4.75
CA GLU A 229 8.29 6.45 3.91
C GLU A 229 8.46 7.91 4.37
N ARG A 230 8.39 8.15 5.67
CA ARG A 230 8.53 9.49 6.25
C ARG A 230 9.93 10.04 6.00
N ASP A 231 10.96 9.25 6.28
CA ASP A 231 12.36 9.65 6.12
C ASP A 231 12.70 9.87 4.63
N GLY A 232 12.07 9.12 3.71
CA GLY A 232 12.13 9.36 2.28
C GLY A 232 11.52 10.70 1.85
N ILE A 233 10.37 11.08 2.41
CA ILE A 233 9.75 12.39 2.16
C ILE A 233 10.63 13.52 2.71
N LEU A 234 11.21 13.34 3.91
CA LEU A 234 12.15 14.31 4.48
C LEU A 234 13.43 14.44 3.66
N LEU A 235 13.93 13.33 3.10
CA LEU A 235 15.07 13.33 2.18
C LEU A 235 14.79 14.17 0.93
N ILE A 236 13.63 13.98 0.30
CA ILE A 236 13.21 14.82 -0.84
C ILE A 236 13.13 16.29 -0.41
N ARG A 237 12.55 16.56 0.76
CA ARG A 237 12.39 17.91 1.29
C ARG A 237 13.73 18.63 1.54
N ASP A 238 14.76 17.87 1.94
CA ASP A 238 16.11 18.39 2.19
C ASP A 238 16.81 18.88 0.93
N TYR A 239 16.49 18.31 -0.23
CA TYR A 239 17.21 18.57 -1.48
C TYR A 239 16.36 19.17 -2.60
N CYS A 240 15.05 19.34 -2.42
CA CYS A 240 14.22 20.05 -3.39
C CYS A 240 14.48 21.57 -3.38
N GLY A 241 14.21 22.25 -4.50
CA GLY A 241 14.30 23.72 -4.57
C GLY A 241 13.41 24.45 -3.54
N GLU A 242 13.73 25.70 -3.21
CA GLU A 242 13.04 26.48 -2.16
C GLU A 242 11.52 26.61 -2.40
N ASN A 243 11.10 26.73 -3.67
CA ASN A 243 9.69 26.86 -4.05
C ASN A 243 9.05 25.53 -4.51
N ALA A 244 9.77 24.42 -4.41
CA ALA A 244 9.28 23.14 -4.89
C ALA A 244 8.40 22.45 -3.84
N ASP A 245 7.24 21.95 -4.26
CA ASP A 245 6.41 21.10 -3.41
C ASP A 245 6.97 19.68 -3.37
N HIS A 246 7.67 19.36 -2.28
CA HIS A 246 8.20 18.03 -2.00
C HIS A 246 7.13 16.91 -2.07
N ASN A 247 5.86 17.20 -1.75
CA ASN A 247 4.79 16.20 -1.88
C ASN A 247 4.46 15.93 -3.35
N ASN A 248 4.53 16.95 -4.20
CA ASN A 248 4.34 16.77 -5.63
C ASN A 248 5.51 15.98 -6.24
N ILE A 249 6.75 16.31 -5.88
CA ILE A 249 7.95 15.54 -6.28
C ILE A 249 7.81 14.07 -5.87
N TYR A 250 7.39 13.81 -4.63
CA TYR A 250 7.15 12.44 -4.15
C TYR A 250 6.08 11.70 -4.97
N LYS A 251 5.04 12.40 -5.45
CA LYS A 251 4.02 11.80 -6.32
C LYS A 251 4.54 11.56 -7.74
N GLU A 252 5.34 12.47 -8.30
CA GLU A 252 5.94 12.28 -9.62
C GLU A 252 6.90 11.07 -9.63
N ILE A 253 7.70 10.89 -8.59
CA ILE A 253 8.56 9.70 -8.44
C ILE A 253 7.75 8.39 -8.40
N GLN A 254 6.58 8.39 -7.75
CA GLN A 254 5.70 7.22 -7.71
C GLN A 254 5.13 6.86 -9.10
N LYS A 255 4.95 7.84 -9.98
CA LYS A 255 4.41 7.62 -11.33
C LYS A 255 5.42 7.01 -12.30
N LEU A 256 6.71 7.05 -11.98
CA LEU A 256 7.74 6.47 -12.83
C LEU A 256 7.48 4.98 -13.06
N ASN A 257 7.67 4.50 -14.28
CA ASN A 257 7.63 3.08 -14.55
C ASN A 257 8.95 2.39 -14.10
N SER A 258 9.04 1.08 -14.24
CA SER A 258 10.21 0.31 -13.78
C SER A 258 11.50 0.66 -14.52
N GLU A 259 11.42 1.05 -15.80
CA GLU A 259 12.59 1.45 -16.61
C GLU A 259 13.03 2.86 -16.23
N GLU A 260 12.08 3.80 -16.14
CA GLU A 260 12.33 5.19 -15.75
C GLU A 260 12.92 5.29 -14.33
N LEU A 261 12.48 4.44 -13.40
CA LEU A 261 13.00 4.44 -12.04
C LEU A 261 14.48 4.07 -11.96
N VAL A 262 14.99 3.25 -12.90
CA VAL A 262 16.41 2.84 -12.93
C VAL A 262 17.32 4.01 -13.33
N ASP A 263 16.80 4.94 -14.14
CA ASP A 263 17.54 6.09 -14.61
C ASP A 263 17.59 7.21 -13.54
N LEU A 264 18.77 7.42 -12.98
CA LEU A 264 19.01 8.46 -11.97
C LEU A 264 18.89 9.87 -12.53
N GLU A 265 19.08 10.09 -13.83
CA GLU A 265 18.92 11.41 -14.45
C GLU A 265 17.46 11.86 -14.44
N ILE A 266 16.51 10.93 -14.59
CA ILE A 266 15.08 11.22 -14.50
C ILE A 266 14.73 11.68 -13.10
N ILE A 267 15.21 10.97 -12.07
CA ILE A 267 14.97 11.34 -10.66
C ILE A 267 15.63 12.70 -10.34
N ALA A 268 16.85 12.94 -10.82
CA ALA A 268 17.54 14.22 -10.69
C ALA A 268 16.72 15.36 -11.31
N LYS A 269 16.22 15.17 -12.54
CA LYS A 269 15.36 16.13 -13.22
C LYS A 269 14.09 16.44 -12.44
N VAL A 270 13.42 15.42 -11.89
CA VAL A 270 12.22 15.57 -11.07
C VAL A 270 12.50 16.35 -9.77
N LEU A 271 13.70 16.23 -9.20
CA LEU A 271 14.14 17.03 -8.04
C LEU A 271 14.54 18.48 -8.39
N GLY A 272 14.75 18.78 -9.67
CA GLY A 272 15.19 20.10 -10.15
C GLY A 272 16.67 20.18 -10.56
N PHE A 273 17.36 19.05 -10.63
CA PHE A 273 18.78 18.93 -11.04
C PHE A 273 18.93 18.39 -12.47
N GLY A 274 18.11 18.85 -13.40
CA GLY A 274 18.20 18.43 -14.80
C GLY A 274 19.45 18.98 -15.49
N GLY A 275 20.19 18.13 -16.20
CA GLY A 275 21.31 18.54 -17.06
C GLY A 275 22.63 18.86 -16.33
N VAL A 276 22.74 18.55 -15.03
CA VAL A 276 23.99 18.67 -14.27
C VAL A 276 24.68 17.32 -14.12
N SER A 277 26.00 17.32 -13.94
CA SER A 277 26.73 16.09 -13.63
C SER A 277 26.32 15.57 -12.25
N LEU A 278 25.80 14.34 -12.18
CA LEU A 278 25.32 13.77 -10.92
C LEU A 278 26.45 13.61 -9.89
N VAL A 279 27.64 13.22 -10.35
CA VAL A 279 28.78 12.90 -9.50
C VAL A 279 29.57 14.14 -9.10
N ASP A 280 29.66 15.14 -9.99
CA ASP A 280 30.51 16.32 -9.75
C ASP A 280 29.75 17.47 -9.07
N THR A 281 28.42 17.42 -9.04
CA THR A 281 27.60 18.48 -8.45
C THR A 281 27.40 18.24 -6.96
N LEU A 282 28.13 19.00 -6.13
CA LEU A 282 27.95 19.03 -4.68
C LEU A 282 26.68 19.82 -4.31
N ILE A 283 25.92 19.26 -3.37
CA ILE A 283 24.68 19.85 -2.84
C ILE A 283 24.62 19.65 -1.32
N SER A 284 24.12 20.64 -0.58
CA SER A 284 24.00 20.57 0.88
C SER A 284 22.55 20.31 1.30
N PRO A 285 22.28 19.45 2.30
CA PRO A 285 20.92 19.24 2.81
C PRO A 285 20.45 20.44 3.64
N LYS A 286 19.15 20.74 3.61
CA LYS A 286 18.54 21.73 4.52
C LYS A 286 18.60 21.31 5.99
N GLY A 287 18.38 20.02 6.27
CA GLY A 287 18.53 19.41 7.59
C GLY A 287 17.26 18.83 8.21
N TYR A 288 16.10 18.85 7.53
CA TYR A 288 14.84 18.29 7.98
C TYR A 288 15.00 16.85 8.47
N ARG A 289 15.66 15.98 7.70
CA ARG A 289 15.77 14.55 8.02
C ARG A 289 16.61 14.29 9.27
N ILE A 290 17.72 15.00 9.45
CA ILE A 290 18.60 14.84 10.61
C ILE A 290 17.99 15.49 11.86
N LEU A 291 17.42 16.69 11.73
CA LEU A 291 16.78 17.39 12.85
C LEU A 291 15.55 16.65 13.38
N PHE A 292 14.77 16.01 12.50
CA PHE A 292 13.60 15.23 12.90
C PHE A 292 13.95 13.98 13.74
N LYS A 293 15.19 13.50 13.65
CA LYS A 293 15.69 12.39 14.48
C LYS A 293 16.00 12.82 15.92
N ILE A 294 16.06 14.12 16.21
CA ILE A 294 16.30 14.64 17.55
C ILE A 294 15.01 14.51 18.38
N PRO A 295 15.02 13.74 19.48
CA PRO A 295 13.81 13.55 20.29
C PRO A 295 13.27 14.87 20.84
N ARG A 296 11.93 14.99 20.89
CA ARG A 296 11.21 16.10 21.55
C ARG A 296 11.45 17.49 20.92
N ILE A 297 11.87 17.55 19.66
CA ILE A 297 11.90 18.81 18.90
C ILE A 297 10.63 18.90 18.04
N PRO A 298 9.74 19.88 18.30
CA PRO A 298 8.54 20.09 17.51
C PRO A 298 8.85 20.50 16.06
N THR A 299 7.97 20.15 15.12
CA THR A 299 8.18 20.43 13.68
C THR A 299 8.33 21.91 13.38
N ASN A 300 7.55 22.79 14.02
CA ASN A 300 7.68 24.25 13.84
C ASN A 300 9.06 24.78 14.24
N ILE A 301 9.73 24.16 15.21
CA ILE A 301 11.10 24.53 15.58
C ILE A 301 12.10 24.10 14.52
N ILE A 302 11.89 22.94 13.89
CA ILE A 302 12.70 22.49 12.75
C ILE A 302 12.53 23.45 11.57
N GLU A 303 11.31 23.89 11.29
CA GLU A 303 11.05 24.92 10.26
C GLU A 303 11.82 26.21 10.56
N ASN A 304 11.79 26.70 11.81
CA ASN A 304 12.47 27.93 12.21
C ASN A 304 14.01 27.80 12.09
N LEU A 305 14.58 26.66 12.48
CA LEU A 305 16.01 26.36 12.30
C LEU A 305 16.40 26.42 10.84
N ILE A 306 15.63 25.76 9.97
CA ILE A 306 15.96 25.68 8.55
C ILE A 306 15.75 27.03 7.87
N LYS A 307 14.72 27.79 8.26
CA LYS A 307 14.52 29.16 7.77
C LYS A 307 15.69 30.08 8.16
N HIS A 308 16.27 29.89 9.35
CA HIS A 308 17.38 30.70 9.84
C HIS A 308 18.73 30.29 9.23
N PHE A 309 19.09 29.00 9.32
CA PHE A 309 20.40 28.49 8.93
C PHE A 309 20.49 28.04 7.47
N LYS A 310 19.35 27.78 6.82
CA LYS A 310 19.20 27.28 5.43
C LYS A 310 19.76 25.88 5.16
N GLU A 311 20.99 25.60 5.61
CA GLU A 311 21.70 24.35 5.38
C GLU A 311 22.13 23.71 6.70
N LEU A 312 22.12 22.37 6.73
CA LEU A 312 22.42 21.57 7.91
C LEU A 312 23.80 21.87 8.49
N LYS A 313 24.80 22.11 7.64
CA LYS A 313 26.18 22.38 8.08
C LYS A 313 26.28 23.58 9.02
N TYR A 314 25.47 24.62 8.77
CA TYR A 314 25.43 25.80 9.63
C TYR A 314 24.76 25.49 10.96
N VAL A 315 23.70 24.66 10.97
CA VAL A 315 23.08 24.18 12.22
C VAL A 315 24.05 23.32 13.04
N ILE A 316 24.88 22.50 12.38
CA ILE A 316 25.89 21.65 13.04
C ILE A 316 26.99 22.52 13.67
N ALA A 317 27.44 23.56 12.97
CA ALA A 317 28.47 24.47 13.45
C ALA A 317 27.97 25.44 14.54
N ALA A 318 26.68 25.79 14.52
CA ALA A 318 26.08 26.83 15.37
C ALA A 318 26.34 26.61 16.86
N SER A 319 26.75 27.67 17.56
CA SER A 319 26.91 27.74 19.03
C SER A 319 25.57 27.61 19.75
N LYS A 320 25.59 27.43 21.08
CA LYS A 320 24.33 27.38 21.84
C LYS A 320 23.62 28.73 21.77
N GLU A 321 24.41 29.80 21.80
CA GLU A 321 23.99 31.18 21.75
C GLU A 321 23.38 31.52 20.39
N GLU A 322 23.94 31.02 19.29
CA GLU A 322 23.38 31.17 17.94
C GLU A 322 22.07 30.40 17.78
N LEU A 323 21.98 29.19 18.34
CA LEU A 323 20.74 28.42 18.34
C LEU A 323 19.63 29.10 19.15
N ASP A 324 19.95 29.75 20.27
CA ASP A 324 19.02 30.48 21.13
C ASP A 324 18.44 31.74 20.47
N GLN A 325 19.11 32.28 19.45
CA GLN A 325 18.60 33.42 18.66
C GLN A 325 17.46 33.03 17.70
N VAL A 326 17.23 31.73 17.47
CA VAL A 326 16.16 31.25 16.59
C VAL A 326 14.83 31.27 17.33
N GLU A 327 13.80 31.83 16.68
CA GLU A 327 12.46 31.93 17.25
C GLU A 327 11.95 30.59 17.79
N GLY A 328 11.57 30.57 19.07
CA GLY A 328 11.05 29.39 19.75
C GLY A 328 12.12 28.42 20.26
N ILE A 329 13.40 28.76 20.15
CA ILE A 329 14.49 28.00 20.77
C ILE A 329 14.96 28.76 22.00
N GLY A 330 14.82 28.13 23.17
CA GLY A 330 15.45 28.58 24.40
C GLY A 330 16.67 27.71 24.72
N GLU A 331 17.44 28.10 25.73
CA GLU A 331 18.67 27.42 26.18
C GLU A 331 18.53 25.88 26.32
N ALA A 332 17.41 25.42 26.88
CA ALA A 332 17.12 23.99 27.04
C ALA A 332 17.00 23.25 25.69
N ARG A 333 16.35 23.87 24.69
CA ARG A 333 16.21 23.32 23.34
C ARG A 333 17.52 23.42 22.56
N ALA A 334 18.25 24.54 22.66
CA ALA A 334 19.57 24.69 22.07
C ALA A 334 20.53 23.59 22.56
N THR A 335 20.53 23.31 23.87
CA THR A 335 21.31 22.22 24.48
C THR A 335 20.86 20.86 23.98
N ALA A 336 19.55 20.61 23.87
CA ALA A 336 19.00 19.36 23.33
C ALA A 336 19.38 19.13 21.86
N ILE A 337 19.34 20.17 21.02
CA ILE A 337 19.73 20.10 19.60
C ILE A 337 21.21 19.77 19.46
N ARG A 338 22.10 20.53 20.14
CA ARG A 338 23.55 20.28 20.17
C ARG A 338 23.88 18.84 20.61
N SER A 339 23.26 18.41 21.71
CA SER A 339 23.50 17.06 22.25
C SER A 339 22.96 15.97 21.32
N GLY A 340 21.81 16.21 20.70
CA GLY A 340 21.18 15.33 19.72
C GLY A 340 22.05 15.15 18.48
N LEU A 341 22.52 16.25 17.88
CA LEU A 341 23.42 16.22 16.72
C LEU A 341 24.73 15.50 17.03
N LYS A 342 25.32 15.75 18.20
CA LYS A 342 26.54 15.05 18.64
C LYS A 342 26.31 13.54 18.74
N ARG A 343 25.22 13.11 19.39
CA ARG A 343 24.86 11.70 19.52
C ARG A 343 24.63 11.04 18.16
N ILE A 344 23.93 11.72 17.24
CA ILE A 344 23.69 11.19 15.89
C ILE A 344 25.02 11.01 15.14
N LYS A 345 25.93 11.99 15.23
CA LYS A 345 27.27 11.91 14.64
C LYS A 345 28.07 10.71 15.15
N GLU A 346 28.06 10.48 16.47
CA GLU A 346 28.72 9.33 17.10
C GLU A 346 28.12 8.00 16.61
N GLN A 347 26.78 7.90 16.53
CA GLN A 347 26.09 6.70 16.02
C GLN A 347 26.42 6.39 14.56
N ILE A 348 26.54 7.42 13.72
CA ILE A 348 26.93 7.26 12.31
C ILE A 348 28.36 6.72 12.21
N HIS A 349 29.27 7.21 13.06
CA HIS A 349 30.65 6.76 13.05
C HIS A 349 30.79 5.29 13.48
N LEU A 350 30.08 4.88 14.53
CA LEU A 350 30.07 3.49 15.01
C LEU A 350 29.56 2.50 13.95
N LYS A 351 28.56 2.90 13.14
CA LYS A 351 28.04 2.09 12.03
C LYS A 351 28.99 1.96 10.85
N LYS A 352 30.06 2.76 10.79
CA LYS A 352 31.09 2.65 9.74
C LYS A 352 32.10 1.53 10.04
N GLU A 353 32.25 1.15 11.30
CA GLU A 353 33.22 0.16 11.77
C GLU A 353 32.66 -1.28 11.84
N LEU A 354 31.36 -1.44 11.63
CA LEU A 354 30.62 -2.71 11.56
C LEU A 354 30.18 -2.98 10.12
#